data_AF-A0A7Y5M0N3-F1
#
_entry.id   AF-A0A7Y5M0N3-F1
#
_cell.length_a   1.000
_cell.length_b   1.000
_cell.length_c   1.000
_cell.angle_alpha   90.00
_cell.angle_beta   90.00
_cell.angle_gamma   90.00
#
_symmetry.space_group_name_H-M   'P 1'
#
loop_
_entity.id
_entity.type
_entity.pdbx_description
1 polymer ?
#
loop_
_entity_poly.entity_id
_entity_poly.type
_entity_poly.pdbx_seq_one_letter_code
_entity_poly.pdbx_strand_id
1 'polypeptide(L)' 'MALSVVGLSHHTAPVDVRETLAFDPEEAADFLARGRREEVWTEAMLLSTCNRTELYAAPGPAAAGNGGVAGRLAA' A
#
# COMPACT_ATOMS: atom_id res chain seq x y z
N MET A 1 -6.44 -16.34 -7.55
CA MET A 1 -6.39 -14.88 -7.34
C MET A 1 -5.81 -14.64 -5.96
N ALA A 2 -4.64 -14.02 -5.87
CA ALA A 2 -3.99 -13.74 -4.58
C ALA A 2 -4.29 -12.30 -4.18
N LEU A 3 -4.63 -12.08 -2.91
CA LEU A 3 -4.80 -10.74 -2.33
C LEU A 3 -3.68 -10.53 -1.32
N SER A 4 -2.96 -9.43 -1.46
CA SER A 4 -1.92 -9.01 -0.52
C SER A 4 -2.41 -7.81 0.28
N VAL A 5 -2.04 -7.77 1.55
CA VAL A 5 -2.20 -6.59 2.40
C VAL A 5 -0.84 -6.18 2.95
N VAL A 6 -0.54 -4.89 2.88
CA VAL A 6 0.68 -4.30 3.43
C VAL A 6 0.29 -3.02 4.14
N GLY A 7 0.74 -2.84 5.38
CA GLY A 7 0.40 -1.65 6.13
C GLY A 7 0.72 -1.75 7.60
N LEU A 8 0.24 -0.76 8.34
CA LEU A 8 0.36 -0.68 9.79
C LEU A 8 -0.96 -0.29 10.44
N SER A 9 -1.07 -0.57 11.73
CA SER A 9 -2.22 -0.21 12.55
C SER A 9 -1.77 0.24 13.94
N HIS A 10 -2.68 0.81 14.71
CA HIS A 10 -2.44 1.17 16.12
C HIS A 10 -2.05 -0.02 17.01
N HIS A 11 -2.27 -1.26 16.59
CA HIS A 11 -1.81 -2.45 17.31
C HIS A 11 -0.33 -2.76 17.04
N THR A 12 0.22 -2.32 15.91
CA THR A 12 1.57 -2.68 15.45
C THR A 12 2.52 -1.49 15.37
N ALA A 13 2.02 -0.26 15.41
CA ALA A 13 2.81 0.95 15.32
C ALA A 13 2.27 2.07 16.25
N PRO A 14 3.16 2.78 16.97
CA PRO A 14 2.81 3.96 17.76
C PRO A 14 2.35 5.12 16.87
N VAL A 15 1.66 6.11 17.46
CA VAL A 15 0.98 7.18 16.71
C VAL A 15 1.91 8.01 15.85
N ASP A 16 3.10 8.33 16.35
CA ASP A 16 4.15 9.09 15.66
C ASP A 16 4.58 8.40 14.36
N VAL A 17 4.75 7.07 14.37
CA VAL A 17 5.05 6.31 13.15
C VAL A 17 3.87 6.35 12.17
N ARG A 18 2.63 6.28 12.67
CA ARG A 18 1.43 6.27 11.81
C ARG A 18 1.17 7.61 11.15
N GLU A 19 1.49 8.71 11.81
CA GLU A 19 1.38 10.06 11.25
C GLU A 19 2.31 10.25 10.04
N THR A 20 3.46 9.57 10.00
CA THR A 20 4.36 9.61 8.82
C THR A 20 3.81 8.88 7.59
N LEU A 21 2.75 8.08 7.74
CA LEU A 21 2.07 7.35 6.68
C LEU A 21 0.61 7.81 6.50
N ALA A 22 0.29 9.02 6.96
CA ALA A 22 -0.98 9.64 6.62
C ALA A 22 -0.93 10.10 5.16
N PHE A 23 -1.88 9.64 4.35
CA PHE A 23 -2.06 10.09 2.98
C PHE A 23 -3.14 11.15 2.91
N ASP A 24 -2.86 12.26 2.25
CA ASP A 24 -3.92 13.13 1.76
C ASP A 24 -4.60 12.51 0.52
N PRO A 25 -5.87 12.87 0.21
CA PRO A 25 -6.62 12.22 -0.87
C PRO A 25 -5.95 12.27 -2.25
N GLU A 26 -5.25 13.36 -2.55
CA GLU A 26 -4.53 13.54 -3.83
C GLU A 26 -3.28 12.65 -3.89
N GLU A 27 -2.50 12.59 -2.80
CA GLU A 27 -1.34 11.71 -2.67
C GLU A 27 -1.73 10.23 -2.78
N ALA A 28 -2.86 9.85 -2.16
CA ALA A 28 -3.42 8.51 -2.25
C ALA A 28 -3.78 8.15 -3.70
N ALA A 29 -4.44 9.06 -4.42
CA ALA A 29 -4.83 8.85 -5.81
C ALA A 29 -3.60 8.69 -6.71
N ASP A 30 -2.61 9.56 -6.56
CA ASP A 30 -1.36 9.51 -7.32
C ASP A 30 -0.55 8.25 -7.04
N PHE A 31 -0.46 7.84 -5.77
CA PHE A 31 0.19 6.60 -5.36
C PHE A 31 -0.46 5.37 -6.00
N LEU A 32 -1.80 5.27 -5.92
CA LEU A 32 -2.56 4.16 -6.51
C LEU A 32 -2.43 4.13 -8.03
N ALA A 33 -2.48 5.29 -8.69
CA ALA A 33 -2.32 5.43 -10.14
C ALA A 33 -0.90 5.06 -10.58
N ARG A 34 0.12 5.47 -9.82
CA ARG A 34 1.52 5.14 -10.10
C ARG A 34 1.77 3.64 -10.07
N GLY A 35 1.38 2.96 -8.99
CA GLY A 35 1.61 1.52 -8.90
C GLY A 35 0.78 0.71 -9.92
N ARG A 36 -0.37 1.23 -10.36
CA ARG A 36 -1.11 0.65 -11.50
C ARG A 36 -0.34 0.81 -12.81
N ARG A 37 0.24 1.98 -13.07
CA ARG A 37 1.06 2.26 -14.27
C ARG A 37 2.34 1.42 -14.31
N GLU A 38 2.94 1.18 -13.15
CA GLU A 38 4.14 0.36 -12.98
C GLU A 38 3.84 -1.15 -12.86
N GLU A 39 2.58 -1.56 -13.04
CA GLU A 39 2.13 -2.94 -13.00
C GLU A 39 2.43 -3.67 -11.67
N VAL A 40 2.56 -2.92 -10.57
CA VAL A 40 2.75 -3.47 -9.21
C VAL A 40 1.48 -4.19 -8.75
N TRP A 41 0.32 -3.67 -9.14
CA TRP A 41 -0.99 -4.25 -8.86
C TRP A 41 -1.93 -4.12 -10.07
N THR A 42 -2.82 -5.12 -10.23
CA THR A 42 -3.94 -5.01 -11.17
C THR A 42 -5.10 -4.25 -10.56
N GLU A 43 -5.32 -4.40 -9.25
CA GLU A 43 -6.36 -3.71 -8.49
C GLU A 43 -5.79 -3.38 -7.11
N ALA A 44 -6.08 -2.19 -6.60
CA ALA A 44 -5.64 -1.80 -5.26
C ALA A 44 -6.60 -0.81 -4.61
N MET A 45 -6.65 -0.87 -3.28
CA MET A 45 -7.40 0.04 -2.42
C MET A 45 -6.51 0.45 -1.25
N LEU A 46 -6.42 1.75 -0.99
CA LEU A 46 -5.73 2.30 0.16
C LEU A 46 -6.75 2.68 1.24
N LEU A 47 -6.60 2.11 2.44
CA LEU A 47 -7.37 2.45 3.63
C LEU A 47 -6.49 3.27 4.56
N SER A 48 -6.63 4.60 4.51
CA SER A 48 -5.90 5.55 5.33
C SER A 48 -6.85 6.19 6.35
N THR A 49 -6.63 5.93 7.63
CA THR A 49 -7.44 6.45 8.75
C THR A 49 -6.52 6.79 9.92
N CYS A 50 -7.06 7.45 10.95
CA CYS A 50 -6.31 7.71 12.17
C CYS A 50 -5.88 6.45 12.96
N ASN A 51 -6.32 5.24 12.58
CA ASN A 51 -6.01 3.99 13.30
C ASN A 51 -5.19 2.99 12.49
N ARG A 52 -5.12 3.17 11.17
CA ARG A 52 -4.43 2.27 10.23
C ARG A 52 -4.19 2.95 8.90
N THR A 53 -3.10 2.55 8.27
CA THR A 53 -2.79 2.82 6.86
C THR A 53 -2.46 1.48 6.21
N GLU A 54 -3.32 1.01 5.33
CA GLU A 54 -3.23 -0.33 4.73
C GLU A 54 -3.50 -0.28 3.23
N LEU A 55 -2.64 -0.91 2.45
CA LEU A 55 -2.82 -1.16 1.03
C LEU A 55 -3.27 -2.60 0.82
N TYR A 56 -4.46 -2.76 0.26
CA TYR A 56 -5.00 -4.02 -0.22
C TYR A 56 -4.80 -4.09 -1.73
N ALA A 57 -4.14 -5.12 -2.23
CA ALA A 57 -3.78 -5.19 -3.64
C ALA A 57 -3.83 -6.61 -4.21
N ALA A 58 -4.38 -6.73 -5.42
CA ALA A 58 -4.16 -7.88 -6.28
C ALA A 58 -2.81 -7.70 -7.00
N PRO A 59 -1.79 -8.54 -6.74
CA PRO A 59 -0.46 -8.36 -7.31
C PRO A 59 -0.48 -8.38 -8.83
N GLY A 60 0.23 -7.43 -9.43
CA GLY A 60 0.46 -7.34 -10.86
C GLY A 60 1.73 -8.08 -11.29
N PRO A 61 2.00 -8.15 -12.61
CA PRO A 61 3.18 -8.80 -13.16
C PRO A 61 4.51 -8.34 -12.53
N ALA A 62 4.63 -7.04 -12.23
CA ALA A 62 5.85 -6.46 -11.67
C ALA A 62 6.08 -6.83 -10.20
N ALA A 63 5.07 -7.40 -9.54
CA ALA A 63 5.10 -7.88 -8.16
C ALA A 63 5.12 -9.42 -8.05
N ALA A 64 5.36 -10.15 -9.13
CA ALA A 64 5.39 -11.62 -9.12
C ALA A 64 6.66 -12.23 -8.50
N GLY A 65 7.69 -11.43 -8.20
CA GLY A 65 8.96 -11.88 -7.62
C GLY A 65 9.00 -11.92 -6.09
N ASN A 66 10.17 -12.26 -5.53
CA ASN A 66 10.39 -12.23 -4.08
C ASN A 66 10.13 -10.83 -3.52
N GLY A 67 9.24 -10.73 -2.52
CA GLY A 67 8.85 -9.48 -1.87
C GLY A 67 7.45 -8.99 -2.26
N GLY A 68 6.86 -9.47 -3.36
CA GLY A 68 5.48 -9.14 -3.72
C GLY A 68 5.22 -7.62 -3.82
N VAL A 69 4.00 -7.21 -3.47
CA VAL A 69 3.64 -5.79 -3.39
C VAL A 69 4.48 -5.05 -2.34
N ALA A 70 4.74 -5.67 -1.17
CA ALA A 70 5.49 -5.04 -0.08
C ALA A 70 6.92 -4.64 -0.49
N GLY A 71 7.64 -5.54 -1.17
CA GLY A 71 9.00 -5.31 -1.62
C GLY A 71 9.11 -4.19 -2.65
N ARG A 72 8.04 -3.93 -3.42
CA ARG A 72 7.97 -2.85 -4.40
C ARG A 72 7.67 -1.49 -3.80
N LEU A 73 7.15 -1.45 -2.57
CA LEU A 73 6.87 -0.20 -1.84
C LEU A 73 8.08 0.30 -1.03
N ALA A 74 9.03 -0.58 -0.74
CA ALA A 74 10.24 -0.27 0.02
C ALA A 74 11.44 0.15 -0.85
N ALA A 75 11.29 0.12 -2.18
CA ALA A 75 12.30 0.48 -3.17
C ALA A 75 12.04 1.87 -3.74
#